data_AF-A0A3E1EC88-F1
#
_entry.id   AF-A0A3E1EC88-F1
#
_cell.length_a   1.000
_cell.length_b   1.000
_cell.length_c   1.000
_cell.angle_alpha   90.00
_cell.angle_beta   90.00
_cell.angle_gamma   90.00
#
_symmetry.space_group_name_H-M   'P 1'
#
loop_
_entity.id
_entity.type
_entity.pdbx_description
1 polymer ?
#
loop_
_entity_poly.entity_id
_entity_poly.type
_entity_poly.pdbx_seq_one_letter_code
_entity_poly.pdbx_strand_id
1 'polypeptide(L)'
;MGLGVTLAAFLRTLGCLALCLTCGSAQPADTTLSASLQCSKPEPILFPGTSVAPALEVALHPNDRNVWDKVRIRLVATMDNREVPPETLPLRITTSGGKPIATGKWQTASLLGLGSRRGTISLRVAPERSTGESPLLLSVEAEVPGVVSATTVPVAIRCAEFLVTDWGDPALPGDDRLIADGDTAWLTHYTDSSRSLPIMPRLVARMRGLPADTKVEWRLESRYPRRGEMDHVRFPEEGWVQLGGDQDWKAFVAYHDRYFGGDAQLSVRVTLPDGKLAFESSRKFRILCQNPPDQATVQYIKSRQGRFWYAWAIAQHESRQWKRVFNQFNEGGRVPHEPNFGAPDGWGMFQIDSARGAKVTTAEVWDWRTNARAGLEELATAESDTRNYFLAIQRNYPDSYEPPPATYTPPDCETSLTAEEASIIQCYNGAAVIRKLRNVHGTFSYYRSCWAFNPSAPSGKRWRFVENRNRYVYKIVKHELEGEMPVE
;
A
#
# COMPACT_ATOMS: atom_id res chain seq x y z
N MET A 1 22.54 44.29 56.80
CA MET A 1 22.77 42.89 57.21
C MET A 1 22.87 42.08 55.92
N GLY A 2 23.97 41.50 55.47
CA GLY A 2 25.26 41.21 56.08
C GLY A 2 25.69 39.82 55.57
N LEU A 3 26.68 39.79 54.66
CA LEU A 3 27.58 38.67 54.28
C LEU A 3 26.97 37.48 53.48
N GLY A 4 27.59 36.91 52.44
CA GLY A 4 28.87 37.13 51.75
C GLY A 4 28.97 36.20 50.50
N VAL A 5 29.48 36.69 49.34
CA VAL A 5 30.84 36.44 48.73
C VAL A 5 30.93 35.04 48.05
N THR A 6 31.19 34.84 46.74
CA THR A 6 32.33 35.28 45.86
C THR A 6 31.93 35.10 44.35
N LEU A 7 32.00 36.11 43.46
CA LEU A 7 33.03 36.42 42.42
C LEU A 7 33.55 35.19 41.62
N ALA A 8 33.50 35.12 40.28
CA ALA A 8 34.16 36.02 39.33
C ALA A 8 33.51 36.11 37.93
N ALA A 9 33.64 37.29 37.34
CA ALA A 9 33.34 37.64 35.96
C ALA A 9 34.51 37.29 35.02
N PHE A 10 34.25 37.09 33.72
CA PHE A 10 35.10 37.67 32.67
C PHE A 10 34.36 37.80 31.32
N LEU A 11 34.65 38.92 30.67
CA LEU A 11 34.19 39.42 29.39
C LEU A 11 34.94 38.73 28.22
N ARG A 12 34.33 38.83 27.02
CA ARG A 12 34.92 39.12 25.67
C ARG A 12 34.78 38.10 24.52
N THR A 13 34.28 38.69 23.43
CA THR A 13 34.69 38.60 21.99
C THR A 13 34.19 37.49 21.07
N LEU A 14 33.38 37.94 20.09
CA LEU A 14 33.54 37.85 18.63
C LEU A 14 34.36 36.66 18.08
N GLY A 15 33.70 35.86 17.24
CA GLY A 15 34.33 34.79 16.46
C GLY A 15 33.72 34.62 15.07
N CYS A 16 33.46 35.70 14.32
CA CYS A 16 33.37 35.61 12.87
C CYS A 16 34.77 35.90 12.31
N LEU A 17 35.56 34.83 12.10
CA LEU A 17 36.81 34.94 11.36
C LEU A 17 36.49 34.78 9.87
N ALA A 18 36.32 35.91 9.18
CA ALA A 18 36.51 35.98 7.74
C ALA A 18 38.01 35.83 7.47
N LEU A 19 38.43 34.70 6.89
CA LEU A 19 39.80 34.53 6.44
C LEU A 19 39.96 35.24 5.09
N CYS A 20 40.39 36.50 5.13
CA CYS A 20 40.90 37.21 3.97
C CYS A 20 42.41 36.98 3.89
N LEU A 21 42.87 36.09 3.00
CA LEU A 21 44.29 35.93 2.69
C LEU A 21 44.62 36.80 1.47
N THR A 22 45.31 37.92 1.70
CA THR A 22 46.09 38.60 0.67
C THR A 22 47.43 37.89 0.53
N CYS A 23 47.71 37.31 -0.64
CA CYS A 23 49.01 36.72 -0.93
C CYS A 23 50.05 37.81 -1.23
N GLY A 24 51.06 37.91 -0.36
CA GLY A 24 52.36 38.46 -0.70
C GLY A 24 53.14 37.46 -1.55
N SER A 25 53.90 37.98 -2.51
CA SER A 25 54.68 37.21 -3.48
C SER A 25 55.81 36.40 -2.82
N ALA A 26 55.73 35.08 -2.91
CA ALA A 26 56.88 34.17 -2.81
C ALA A 26 56.68 33.00 -3.79
N GLN A 27 57.75 32.64 -4.49
CA GLN A 27 57.77 31.59 -5.52
C GLN A 27 57.39 30.20 -4.97
N PRO A 28 56.78 29.31 -5.78
CA PRO A 28 56.26 28.05 -5.29
C PRO A 28 57.36 26.98 -5.18
N ALA A 29 57.41 26.30 -4.03
CA ALA A 29 57.93 24.94 -3.94
C ALA A 29 56.74 23.97 -4.11
N ASP A 30 56.89 22.99 -5.01
CA ASP A 30 55.92 21.92 -5.23
C ASP A 30 55.63 21.18 -3.92
N THR A 31 54.51 21.52 -3.28
CA THR A 31 54.03 20.82 -2.09
C THR A 31 52.69 20.18 -2.43
N THR A 32 52.68 18.87 -2.60
CA THR A 32 51.45 18.08 -2.76
C THR A 32 50.86 17.83 -1.38
N LEU A 33 49.69 18.39 -1.11
CA LEU A 33 48.91 18.13 0.11
C LEU A 33 47.74 17.22 -0.24
N SER A 34 47.80 15.98 0.22
CA SER A 34 46.71 14.99 0.10
C SER A 34 45.85 15.07 1.36
N ALA A 35 44.55 15.35 1.22
CA ALA A 35 43.58 15.26 2.31
C ALA A 35 42.73 14.00 2.12
N SER A 36 42.74 13.12 3.13
CA SER A 36 41.89 11.93 3.23
C SER A 36 40.95 12.13 4.42
N LEU A 37 39.65 11.95 4.20
CA LEU A 37 38.64 12.02 5.25
C LEU A 37 37.99 10.63 5.38
N GLN A 38 38.33 9.90 6.44
CA GLN A 38 37.66 8.65 6.81
C GLN A 38 36.33 8.98 7.48
N CYS A 39 35.23 8.53 6.87
CA CYS A 39 33.92 8.56 7.50
C CYS A 39 33.88 7.51 8.61
N SER A 40 33.54 7.89 9.84
CA SER A 40 33.42 6.96 10.96
C SER A 40 32.17 6.09 10.77
N LYS A 41 32.39 4.85 10.29
CA LYS A 41 31.43 3.75 10.06
C LYS A 41 30.37 4.00 8.97
N PRO A 42 30.62 3.56 7.72
CA PRO A 42 29.56 3.43 6.72
C PRO A 42 28.76 2.12 6.94
N GLU A 43 27.43 2.21 6.96
CA GLU A 43 26.53 1.06 6.77
C GLU A 43 26.34 0.76 5.27
N PRO A 44 26.14 -0.51 4.88
CA PRO A 44 26.14 -0.96 3.49
C PRO A 44 24.97 -0.41 2.65
N ILE A 45 25.24 -0.11 1.36
CA ILE A 45 24.27 0.28 0.32
C ILE A 45 24.12 -0.84 -0.73
N LEU A 46 22.91 -1.34 -0.95
CA LEU A 46 22.62 -2.33 -1.99
C LEU A 46 22.19 -1.66 -3.30
N PHE A 47 22.75 -2.11 -4.44
CA PHE A 47 22.31 -1.68 -5.77
C PHE A 47 21.18 -2.60 -6.28
N PRO A 48 19.92 -2.14 -6.33
CA PRO A 48 18.87 -2.91 -6.99
C PRO A 48 19.13 -2.91 -8.49
N GLY A 49 18.92 -4.05 -9.16
CA GLY A 49 19.18 -4.27 -10.59
C GLY A 49 18.31 -3.49 -11.58
N THR A 50 18.05 -2.21 -11.33
CA THR A 50 17.31 -1.31 -12.23
C THR A 50 18.21 -0.78 -13.34
N SER A 51 17.67 -0.69 -14.57
CA SER A 51 18.34 -0.21 -15.78
C SER A 51 18.60 1.31 -15.80
N VAL A 52 18.28 2.03 -14.73
CA VAL A 52 18.52 3.48 -14.61
C VAL A 52 19.75 3.70 -13.74
N ALA A 53 20.88 3.97 -14.39
CA ALA A 53 22.12 4.35 -13.73
C ALA A 53 21.95 5.70 -12.99
N PRO A 54 22.27 5.80 -11.69
CA PRO A 54 22.30 7.09 -11.01
C PRO A 54 23.32 8.02 -11.70
N ALA A 55 22.92 9.27 -11.92
CA ALA A 55 23.84 10.32 -12.37
C ALA A 55 24.49 10.97 -11.14
N LEU A 56 25.82 11.04 -11.14
CA LEU A 56 26.65 11.69 -10.15
C LEU A 56 27.06 13.06 -10.70
N GLU A 57 26.48 14.16 -10.21
CA GLU A 57 26.91 15.49 -10.65
C GLU A 57 27.93 16.09 -9.68
N VAL A 58 29.10 16.46 -10.21
CA VAL A 58 30.17 17.16 -9.47
C VAL A 58 30.38 18.53 -10.11
N ALA A 59 29.99 19.57 -9.40
CA ALA A 59 30.24 20.95 -9.82
C ALA A 59 31.57 21.44 -9.24
N LEU A 60 32.57 21.67 -10.10
CA LEU A 60 33.83 22.31 -9.71
C LEU A 60 33.80 23.77 -10.17
N HIS A 61 34.07 24.70 -9.24
CA HIS A 61 34.09 26.14 -9.50
C HIS A 61 35.45 26.77 -9.20
N PRO A 62 36.53 26.43 -9.93
CA PRO A 62 37.78 27.17 -9.81
C PRO A 62 37.57 28.60 -10.35
N ASN A 63 38.03 29.60 -9.60
CA ASN A 63 37.87 31.02 -9.93
C ASN A 63 38.73 31.47 -11.12
N ASP A 64 39.75 30.70 -11.50
CA ASP A 64 40.68 31.01 -12.59
C ASP A 64 40.54 30.00 -13.74
N ARG A 65 40.34 30.50 -14.97
CA ARG A 65 40.20 29.69 -16.19
C ARG A 65 41.46 28.91 -16.52
N ASN A 66 42.64 29.38 -16.11
CA ASN A 66 43.93 28.75 -16.42
C ASN A 66 44.25 27.53 -15.53
N VAL A 67 43.39 27.23 -14.55
CA VAL A 67 43.58 26.12 -13.61
C VAL A 67 42.97 24.83 -14.14
N TRP A 68 41.97 24.89 -15.04
CA TRP A 68 41.27 23.71 -15.55
C TRP A 68 42.18 22.68 -16.23
N ASP A 69 43.18 23.12 -16.98
CA ASP A 69 44.16 22.23 -17.62
C ASP A 69 45.08 21.50 -16.63
N LYS A 70 45.03 21.90 -15.36
CA LYS A 70 45.84 21.34 -14.27
C LYS A 70 45.00 20.63 -13.21
N VAL A 71 43.65 20.69 -13.28
CA VAL A 71 42.78 19.93 -12.38
C VAL A 71 42.91 18.46 -12.73
N ARG A 72 43.35 17.66 -11.76
CA ARG A 72 43.33 16.20 -11.86
C ARG A 72 42.13 15.68 -11.09
N ILE A 73 41.40 14.74 -11.67
CA ILE A 73 40.28 14.06 -11.01
C ILE A 73 40.61 12.57 -10.95
N ARG A 74 40.41 11.96 -9.79
CA ARG A 74 40.50 10.51 -9.59
C ARG A 74 39.20 10.03 -8.99
N LEU A 75 38.61 9.02 -9.62
CA LEU A 75 37.47 8.31 -9.07
C LEU A 75 37.99 7.10 -8.30
N VAL A 76 37.66 7.07 -7.02
CA VAL A 76 38.05 6.00 -6.11
C VAL A 76 36.78 5.25 -5.73
N ALA A 77 36.75 3.97 -6.06
CA ALA A 77 35.71 3.07 -5.60
C ALA A 77 36.22 2.34 -4.36
N THR A 78 35.41 2.27 -3.31
CA THR A 78 35.75 1.54 -2.08
C THR A 78 34.68 0.52 -1.75
N MET A 79 35.11 -0.63 -1.24
CA MET A 79 34.30 -1.72 -0.71
C MET A 79 34.96 -2.16 0.59
N ASP A 80 34.20 -2.25 1.67
CA ASP A 80 34.71 -2.55 3.01
C ASP A 80 35.89 -1.66 3.46
N ASN A 81 35.81 -0.35 3.16
CA ASN A 81 36.85 0.65 3.41
C ASN A 81 38.21 0.38 2.73
N ARG A 82 38.24 -0.47 1.70
CA ARG A 82 39.43 -0.70 0.86
C ARG A 82 39.15 -0.19 -0.55
N GLU A 83 40.14 0.47 -1.15
CA GLU A 83 40.08 0.82 -2.56
C GLU A 83 39.94 -0.46 -3.39
N VAL A 84 38.89 -0.50 -4.19
CA VAL A 84 38.62 -1.62 -5.09
C VAL A 84 39.46 -1.40 -6.35
N PRO A 85 40.30 -2.36 -6.74
CA PRO A 85 41.13 -2.21 -7.92
C PRO A 85 40.27 -1.93 -9.17
N PRO A 86 40.64 -0.94 -10.01
CA PRO A 86 39.89 -0.55 -11.22
C PRO A 86 39.46 -1.72 -12.10
N GLU A 87 40.34 -2.71 -12.25
CA GLU A 87 40.17 -3.93 -13.03
C GLU A 87 39.09 -4.88 -12.50
N THR A 88 38.67 -4.73 -11.24
CA THR A 88 37.67 -5.59 -10.61
C THR A 88 36.26 -5.01 -10.67
N LEU A 89 36.10 -3.78 -11.15
CA LEU A 89 34.81 -3.10 -11.24
C LEU A 89 34.32 -2.99 -12.69
N PRO A 90 33.21 -3.63 -13.05
CA PRO A 90 32.59 -3.47 -14.36
C PRO A 90 31.76 -2.17 -14.38
N LEU A 91 32.39 -1.03 -14.10
CA LEU A 91 31.76 0.28 -14.10
C LEU A 91 32.15 1.05 -15.34
N ARG A 92 31.15 1.40 -16.15
CA ARG A 92 31.37 2.35 -17.24
C ARG A 92 31.06 3.75 -16.72
N ILE A 93 32.11 4.54 -16.54
CA ILE A 93 32.00 5.94 -16.16
C ILE A 93 32.19 6.80 -17.38
N THR A 94 31.20 7.61 -17.74
CA THR A 94 31.29 8.52 -18.87
C THR A 94 31.09 9.96 -18.44
N THR A 95 31.75 10.88 -19.15
CA THR A 95 31.42 12.30 -19.09
C THR A 95 30.07 12.57 -19.77
N SER A 96 29.50 13.76 -19.59
CA SER A 96 28.32 14.22 -20.34
C SER A 96 28.51 14.17 -21.87
N GLY A 97 29.75 14.20 -22.35
CA GLY A 97 30.12 14.01 -23.76
C GLY A 97 30.31 12.54 -24.19
N GLY A 98 30.00 11.57 -23.32
CA GLY A 98 30.08 10.13 -23.62
C GLY A 98 31.49 9.53 -23.60
N LYS A 99 32.52 10.30 -23.21
CA LYS A 99 33.90 9.78 -23.14
C LYS A 99 34.10 8.94 -21.88
N PRO A 100 34.61 7.70 -21.99
CA PRO A 100 34.88 6.85 -20.84
C PRO A 100 36.03 7.41 -19.98
N ILE A 101 35.88 7.31 -18.66
CA ILE A 101 36.88 7.67 -17.65
C ILE A 101 37.43 6.38 -17.04
N ALA A 102 38.74 6.25 -16.95
CA ALA A 102 39.37 5.10 -16.29
C ALA A 102 39.33 5.31 -14.77
N THR A 103 38.82 4.33 -14.04
CA THR A 103 38.81 4.29 -12.57
C THR A 103 40.23 4.18 -12.00
N GLY A 104 40.46 4.70 -10.79
CA GLY A 104 41.73 4.61 -10.05
C GLY A 104 42.93 5.38 -10.60
N LYS A 105 42.86 5.96 -11.80
CA LYS A 105 43.91 6.81 -12.37
C LYS A 105 43.53 8.29 -12.31
N TRP A 106 44.49 9.14 -11.97
CA TRP A 106 44.35 10.59 -12.12
C TRP A 106 44.21 10.95 -13.60
N GLN A 107 43.14 11.67 -13.94
CA GLN A 107 42.93 12.20 -15.28
C GLN A 107 42.81 13.72 -15.24
N THR A 108 43.49 14.39 -16.16
CA THR A 108 43.40 15.84 -16.30
C THR A 108 42.06 16.23 -16.92
N ALA A 109 41.40 17.28 -16.41
CA ALA A 109 40.08 17.70 -16.89
C ALA A 109 40.06 18.03 -18.39
N SER A 110 41.18 18.47 -18.96
CA SER A 110 41.35 18.71 -20.41
C SER A 110 41.21 17.43 -21.25
N LEU A 111 41.67 16.27 -20.76
CA LEU A 111 41.52 14.97 -21.44
C LEU A 111 40.06 14.50 -21.51
N LEU A 112 39.22 14.98 -20.58
CA LEU A 112 37.79 14.68 -20.52
C LEU A 112 36.95 15.52 -21.52
N GLY A 113 37.58 16.39 -22.31
CA GLY A 113 36.91 17.24 -23.28
C GLY A 113 36.26 18.49 -22.67
N LEU A 114 36.65 18.85 -21.45
CA LEU A 114 36.17 20.02 -20.74
C LEU A 114 36.95 21.25 -21.25
N GLY A 115 36.49 21.82 -22.38
CA GLY A 115 37.00 23.10 -22.85
C GLY A 115 36.71 24.23 -21.85
N SER A 116 37.50 25.30 -21.90
CA SER A 116 37.62 26.47 -21.01
C SER A 116 36.36 27.28 -20.60
N ARG A 117 35.15 26.73 -20.74
CA ARG A 117 33.88 27.31 -20.28
C ARG A 117 33.51 26.70 -18.93
N ARG A 118 33.00 27.53 -18.01
CA ARG A 118 32.39 27.10 -16.73
C ARG A 118 31.52 25.87 -16.98
N GLY A 119 31.96 24.71 -16.50
CA GLY A 119 31.31 23.44 -16.81
C GLY A 119 31.03 22.68 -15.53
N THR A 120 29.80 22.21 -15.38
CA THR A 120 29.46 21.15 -14.43
C THR A 120 29.98 19.84 -15.00
N ILE A 121 30.65 19.02 -14.18
CA ILE A 121 31.05 17.67 -14.57
C ILE A 121 29.94 16.72 -14.12
N SER A 122 29.06 16.34 -15.04
CA SER A 122 28.11 15.26 -14.79
C SER A 122 28.77 13.93 -15.15
N LEU A 123 28.94 13.07 -14.15
CA LEU A 123 29.44 11.70 -14.29
C LEU A 123 28.25 10.75 -14.27
N ARG A 124 28.15 9.84 -15.24
CA ARG A 124 27.22 8.71 -15.14
C ARG A 124 27.98 7.47 -14.73
N VAL A 125 27.46 6.77 -13.73
CA VAL A 125 28.02 5.50 -13.28
C VAL A 125 26.99 4.41 -13.54
N ALA A 126 27.26 3.56 -14.52
CA ALA A 126 26.42 2.41 -14.81
C ALA A 126 27.17 1.11 -14.48
N PRO A 127 26.60 0.20 -13.66
CA PRO A 127 27.11 -1.15 -13.55
C PRO A 127 26.83 -1.91 -14.87
N GLU A 128 27.86 -2.52 -15.46
CA GLU A 128 27.69 -3.37 -16.65
C GLU A 128 27.16 -4.78 -16.31
N ARG A 129 27.26 -5.19 -15.03
CA ARG A 129 26.72 -6.45 -14.47
C ARG A 129 26.34 -6.23 -13.01
N SER A 130 25.42 -7.03 -12.46
CA SER A 130 25.12 -7.01 -11.02
C SER A 130 26.39 -7.37 -10.25
N THR A 131 26.93 -6.42 -9.48
CA THR A 131 27.88 -6.73 -8.42
C THR A 131 27.10 -7.43 -7.31
N GLY A 132 27.60 -8.53 -6.75
CA GLY A 132 26.94 -9.23 -5.64
C GLY A 132 26.67 -8.33 -4.42
N GLU A 133 26.17 -8.93 -3.34
CA GLU A 133 25.58 -8.27 -2.14
C GLU A 133 26.48 -7.25 -1.39
N SER A 134 27.72 -7.02 -1.83
CA SER A 134 28.62 -6.06 -1.22
C SER A 134 28.44 -4.64 -1.77
N PRO A 135 28.34 -3.63 -0.90
CA PRO A 135 28.11 -2.25 -1.30
C PRO A 135 29.33 -1.61 -1.94
N LEU A 136 29.10 -0.75 -2.94
CA LEU A 136 30.13 0.04 -3.57
C LEU A 136 29.97 1.53 -3.23
N LEU A 137 31.00 2.12 -2.63
CA LEU A 137 31.10 3.57 -2.40
C LEU A 137 31.97 4.20 -3.49
N LEU A 138 31.51 5.29 -4.11
CA LEU A 138 32.31 6.06 -5.08
C LEU A 138 32.62 7.44 -4.50
N SER A 139 33.89 7.79 -4.44
CA SER A 139 34.37 9.12 -4.10
C SER A 139 35.08 9.76 -5.29
N VAL A 140 34.91 11.07 -5.43
CA VAL A 140 35.62 11.89 -6.43
C VAL A 140 36.71 12.67 -5.70
N GLU A 141 37.95 12.32 -5.94
CA GLU A 141 39.11 13.10 -5.51
C GLU A 141 39.46 14.09 -6.61
N ALA A 142 39.63 15.37 -6.25
CA ALA A 142 40.07 16.41 -7.19
C ALA A 142 41.29 17.12 -6.62
N GLU A 143 42.34 17.20 -7.42
CA GLU A 143 43.54 17.98 -7.12
C GLU A 143 43.51 19.25 -7.96
N VAL A 144 43.55 20.40 -7.28
CA VAL A 144 43.51 21.72 -7.91
C VAL A 144 44.79 22.47 -7.54
N PRO A 145 45.76 22.60 -8.47
CA PRO A 145 47.04 23.25 -8.16
C PRO A 145 46.85 24.71 -7.73
N GLY A 146 47.46 25.08 -6.60
CA GLY A 146 47.41 26.44 -6.05
C GLY A 146 46.24 26.75 -5.12
N VAL A 147 45.36 25.77 -4.83
CA VAL A 147 44.28 25.92 -3.85
C VAL A 147 44.66 25.17 -2.57
N VAL A 148 44.94 25.91 -1.49
CA VAL A 148 45.44 25.37 -0.20
C VAL A 148 44.33 24.70 0.63
N SER A 149 43.07 24.79 0.22
CA SER A 149 41.98 24.00 0.82
C SER A 149 41.08 23.41 -0.27
N ALA A 150 41.20 22.11 -0.50
CA ALA A 150 40.19 21.37 -1.26
C ALA A 150 38.94 21.30 -0.38
N THR A 151 37.91 22.10 -0.70
CA THR A 151 36.58 21.90 -0.12
C THR A 151 36.05 20.59 -0.68
N THR A 152 36.12 19.53 0.12
CA THR A 152 35.47 18.26 -0.20
C THR A 152 33.96 18.55 -0.23
N VAL A 153 33.35 18.52 -1.40
CA VAL A 153 31.89 18.46 -1.49
C VAL A 153 31.53 17.01 -1.20
N PRO A 154 30.90 16.67 -0.06
CA PRO A 154 30.44 15.32 0.18
C PRO A 154 29.43 14.96 -0.90
N VAL A 155 29.88 14.17 -1.88
CA VAL A 155 29.00 13.58 -2.88
C VAL A 155 28.33 12.39 -2.22
N ALA A 156 27.28 12.65 -1.45
CA ALA A 156 26.46 11.60 -0.89
C ALA A 156 25.73 10.90 -2.06
N ILE A 157 26.15 9.68 -2.38
CA ILE A 157 25.38 8.78 -3.22
C ILE A 157 24.11 8.45 -2.43
N ARG A 158 22.99 9.08 -2.80
CA ARG A 158 21.71 8.93 -2.10
C ARG A 158 20.91 7.79 -2.73
N CYS A 159 21.07 6.58 -2.22
CA CYS A 159 20.11 5.51 -2.50
C CYS A 159 18.93 5.67 -1.55
N ALA A 160 17.79 6.13 -2.08
CA ALA A 160 16.52 6.01 -1.37
C ALA A 160 16.13 4.53 -1.34
N GLU A 161 16.04 3.96 -0.14
CA GLU A 161 15.67 2.56 0.07
C GLU A 161 14.23 2.49 0.57
N PHE A 162 13.38 1.77 -0.15
CA PHE A 162 11.96 1.67 0.18
C PHE A 162 11.68 0.28 0.69
N LEU A 163 11.63 0.13 2.01
CA LEU A 163 11.33 -1.15 2.65
C LEU A 163 9.83 -1.33 2.86
N VAL A 164 9.40 -2.57 2.80
CA VAL A 164 8.19 -3.01 3.45
C VAL A 164 8.53 -4.11 4.41
N THR A 165 8.15 -3.90 5.65
CA THR A 165 8.12 -4.97 6.62
C THR A 165 6.87 -5.78 6.33
N ASP A 166 6.97 -6.78 5.46
CA ASP A 166 5.86 -7.70 5.19
C ASP A 166 5.76 -8.69 6.34
N TRP A 167 5.11 -8.28 7.44
CA TRP A 167 4.74 -9.22 8.49
C TRP A 167 3.47 -9.95 8.08
N GLY A 168 3.60 -10.86 7.13
CA GLY A 168 2.65 -11.94 6.91
C GLY A 168 2.79 -12.92 8.08
N ASP A 169 1.88 -12.81 9.06
CA ASP A 169 1.86 -13.55 10.32
C ASP A 169 2.82 -13.01 11.41
N PRO A 170 2.30 -12.37 12.50
CA PRO A 170 3.12 -12.00 13.65
C PRO A 170 3.76 -13.18 14.40
N ALA A 171 3.42 -14.43 14.05
CA ALA A 171 4.11 -15.62 14.54
C ALA A 171 5.43 -15.93 13.80
N LEU A 172 5.74 -15.27 12.68
CA LEU A 172 6.99 -15.46 11.92
C LEU A 172 7.88 -14.22 12.07
N PRO A 173 9.05 -14.31 12.75
CA PRO A 173 9.93 -13.16 12.89
C PRO A 173 10.51 -12.70 11.55
N GLY A 174 10.18 -11.46 11.16
CA GLY A 174 11.08 -10.49 10.53
C GLY A 174 11.80 -10.86 9.24
N ASP A 175 11.09 -10.78 8.10
CA ASP A 175 11.72 -10.58 6.80
C ASP A 175 11.34 -9.19 6.26
N ASP A 176 12.12 -8.18 6.61
CA ASP A 176 12.09 -6.89 5.93
C ASP A 176 12.37 -7.13 4.44
N ARG A 177 11.37 -6.87 3.57
CA ARG A 177 11.51 -7.02 2.12
C ARG A 177 11.52 -5.65 1.47
N LEU A 178 12.51 -5.40 0.62
CA LEU A 178 12.50 -4.24 -0.26
C LEU A 178 11.36 -4.38 -1.28
N ILE A 179 10.48 -3.37 -1.37
CA ILE A 179 9.48 -3.32 -2.47
C ILE A 179 10.12 -2.66 -3.67
N ALA A 180 10.27 -3.42 -4.74
CA ALA A 180 10.68 -2.89 -6.04
C ALA A 180 9.52 -2.15 -6.73
N ASP A 181 9.83 -1.41 -7.80
CA ASP A 181 8.78 -0.84 -8.64
C ASP A 181 7.99 -1.97 -9.31
N GLY A 182 6.66 -1.92 -9.22
CA GLY A 182 5.76 -2.97 -9.72
C GLY A 182 5.54 -4.15 -8.77
N ASP A 183 6.19 -4.20 -7.60
CA ASP A 183 5.97 -5.25 -6.61
C ASP A 183 4.56 -5.19 -6.00
N THR A 184 4.21 -6.21 -5.22
CA THR A 184 2.96 -6.29 -4.45
C THR A 184 3.25 -6.38 -2.96
N ALA A 185 2.60 -5.51 -2.19
CA ALA A 185 2.44 -5.64 -0.74
C ALA A 185 1.11 -6.35 -0.46
N TRP A 186 1.07 -7.20 0.56
CA TRP A 186 -0.10 -8.01 0.85
C TRP A 186 -0.83 -7.56 2.10
N LEU A 187 -2.14 -7.35 1.97
CA LEU A 187 -3.06 -7.40 3.09
C LEU A 187 -3.36 -8.87 3.38
N THR A 188 -2.97 -9.30 4.57
CA THR A 188 -3.00 -10.71 5.01
C THR A 188 -4.00 -10.89 6.13
N HIS A 189 -4.06 -12.10 6.70
CA HIS A 189 -4.90 -12.41 7.86
C HIS A 189 -4.13 -13.27 8.85
N TYR A 190 -4.54 -13.24 10.12
CA TYR A 190 -4.04 -14.24 11.06
C TYR A 190 -4.48 -15.64 10.63
N THR A 191 -3.54 -16.58 10.74
CA THR A 191 -3.75 -18.01 10.48
C THR A 191 -4.62 -18.67 11.55
N ASP A 192 -4.63 -18.12 12.77
CA ASP A 192 -5.54 -18.52 13.85
C ASP A 192 -7.00 -18.21 13.48
N SER A 193 -7.78 -19.28 13.30
CA SER A 193 -9.18 -19.21 12.90
C SER A 193 -10.08 -18.45 13.89
N SER A 194 -9.70 -18.37 15.17
CA SER A 194 -10.45 -17.63 16.19
C SER A 194 -10.19 -16.12 16.15
N ARG A 195 -9.10 -15.69 15.48
CA ARG A 195 -8.60 -14.30 15.50
C ARG A 195 -8.33 -13.71 14.13
N SER A 196 -8.58 -14.45 13.05
CA SER A 196 -8.33 -14.02 11.66
C SER A 196 -8.96 -12.65 11.36
N LEU A 197 -8.15 -11.60 11.45
CA LEU A 197 -8.48 -10.21 11.17
C LEU A 197 -7.67 -9.81 9.94
N PRO A 198 -8.20 -8.97 9.03
CA PRO A 198 -7.38 -8.39 8.00
C PRO A 198 -6.25 -7.56 8.61
N ILE A 199 -5.06 -7.68 8.05
CA ILE A 199 -3.83 -7.00 8.49
C ILE A 199 -3.27 -6.24 7.30
N MET A 200 -3.18 -4.92 7.41
CA MET A 200 -2.52 -4.10 6.38
C MET A 200 -0.99 -4.34 6.39
N PRO A 201 -0.31 -4.30 5.22
CA PRO A 201 1.13 -4.45 5.14
C PRO A 201 1.86 -3.32 5.86
N ARG A 202 2.84 -3.62 6.71
CA ARG A 202 3.55 -2.61 7.50
C ARG A 202 4.60 -1.88 6.64
N LEU A 203 4.17 -0.84 5.94
CA LEU A 203 5.03 -0.05 5.06
C LEU A 203 5.98 0.86 5.85
N VAL A 204 7.30 0.81 5.55
CA VAL A 204 8.32 1.64 6.20
C VAL A 204 9.24 2.28 5.14
N ALA A 205 9.11 3.58 4.94
CA ALA A 205 9.98 4.30 4.01
C ALA A 205 11.24 4.79 4.74
N ARG A 206 12.43 4.61 4.14
CA ARG A 206 13.70 5.06 4.71
C ARG A 206 14.56 5.79 3.69
N MET A 207 15.34 6.75 4.15
CA MET A 207 16.54 7.19 3.46
C MET A 207 17.72 7.10 4.41
N ARG A 208 18.91 6.84 3.89
CA ARG A 208 20.13 6.67 4.68
C ARG A 208 21.25 7.58 4.17
N GLY A 209 22.17 7.96 5.05
CA GLY A 209 23.34 8.77 4.73
C GLY A 209 23.02 10.26 4.55
N LEU A 210 21.92 10.74 5.12
CA LEU A 210 21.56 12.16 5.09
C LEU A 210 22.00 12.90 6.35
N PRO A 211 22.49 14.15 6.23
CA PRO A 211 22.62 15.04 7.38
C PRO A 211 21.30 15.14 8.16
N ALA A 212 21.37 15.14 9.48
CA ALA A 212 20.18 15.15 10.35
C ALA A 212 19.26 16.38 10.13
N ASP A 213 19.83 17.49 9.67
CA ASP A 213 19.12 18.74 9.33
C ASP A 213 18.53 18.74 7.90
N THR A 214 18.77 17.70 7.11
CA THR A 214 18.10 17.50 5.82
C THR A 214 16.63 17.18 6.07
N LYS A 215 15.74 17.86 5.35
CA LYS A 215 14.31 17.62 5.43
C LYS A 215 13.91 16.55 4.40
N VAL A 216 13.32 15.45 4.86
CA VAL A 216 12.77 14.39 4.01
C VAL A 216 11.25 14.41 4.12
N GLU A 217 10.58 14.56 3.00
CA GLU A 217 9.12 14.65 2.92
C GLU A 217 8.56 13.41 2.22
N TRP A 218 7.60 12.74 2.83
CA TRP A 218 7.01 11.51 2.32
C TRP A 218 5.51 11.62 2.10
N ARG A 219 5.01 10.86 1.12
CA ARG A 219 3.58 10.72 0.85
C ARG A 219 3.27 9.35 0.25
N LEU A 220 2.22 8.70 0.73
CA LEU A 220 1.67 7.46 0.17
C LEU A 220 0.28 7.75 -0.39
N GLU A 221 0.02 7.31 -1.61
CA GLU A 221 -1.29 7.36 -2.26
C GLU A 221 -1.67 5.96 -2.71
N SER A 222 -2.93 5.56 -2.55
CA SER A 222 -3.45 4.31 -3.11
C SER A 222 -4.81 4.55 -3.75
N ARG A 223 -5.03 3.93 -4.90
CA ARG A 223 -6.25 4.07 -5.69
C ARG A 223 -6.69 2.72 -6.25
N TYR A 224 -7.98 2.42 -6.12
CA TYR A 224 -8.59 1.28 -6.81
C TYR A 224 -9.46 1.73 -8.00
N PRO A 225 -9.00 1.55 -9.26
CA PRO A 225 -9.63 2.17 -10.42
C PRO A 225 -11.11 1.82 -10.63
N ARG A 226 -11.51 0.58 -10.29
CA ARG A 226 -12.88 0.09 -10.50
C ARG A 226 -13.92 0.78 -9.60
N ARG A 227 -13.47 1.47 -8.55
CA ARG A 227 -14.32 2.21 -7.61
C ARG A 227 -14.07 3.72 -7.64
N GLY A 228 -13.33 4.20 -8.63
CA GLY A 228 -13.06 5.63 -8.82
C GLY A 228 -12.42 6.27 -7.59
N GLU A 229 -13.02 7.36 -7.10
CA GLU A 229 -12.53 8.09 -5.92
C GLU A 229 -13.00 7.49 -4.58
N MET A 230 -13.88 6.48 -4.57
CA MET A 230 -14.37 5.89 -3.32
C MET A 230 -13.27 5.14 -2.55
N ASP A 231 -12.31 4.58 -3.28
CA ASP A 231 -11.16 3.85 -2.74
C ASP A 231 -9.85 4.57 -3.10
N HIS A 232 -9.87 5.90 -2.98
CA HIS A 232 -8.68 6.72 -3.09
C HIS A 232 -8.28 7.21 -1.70
N VAL A 233 -7.13 6.74 -1.21
CA VAL A 233 -6.59 7.13 0.08
C VAL A 233 -5.21 7.76 -0.05
N ARG A 234 -4.92 8.72 0.84
CA ARG A 234 -3.65 9.44 0.89
C ARG A 234 -3.17 9.55 2.34
N PHE A 235 -1.86 9.40 2.51
CA PHE A 235 -1.19 9.52 3.81
C PHE A 235 0.03 10.44 3.66
N PRO A 236 0.03 11.63 4.30
CA PRO A 236 -1.12 12.24 4.97
C PRO A 236 -2.25 12.57 3.97
N GLU A 237 -3.46 12.84 4.46
CA GLU A 237 -4.58 13.23 3.59
C GLU A 237 -4.26 14.50 2.79
N GLU A 238 -3.55 15.44 3.42
CA GLU A 238 -3.04 16.66 2.80
C GLU A 238 -1.54 16.85 3.07
N GLY A 239 -0.82 17.36 2.06
CA GLY A 239 0.60 17.69 2.19
C GLY A 239 1.54 16.49 2.20
N TRP A 240 2.55 16.54 3.07
CA TRP A 240 3.63 15.55 3.18
C TRP A 240 4.01 15.34 4.65
N VAL A 241 4.37 14.11 5.03
CA VAL A 241 5.02 13.86 6.32
C VAL A 241 6.45 14.37 6.24
N GLN A 242 6.86 15.24 7.15
CA GLN A 242 8.21 15.82 7.18
C GLN A 242 9.02 15.20 8.32
N LEU A 243 10.18 14.64 7.99
CA LEU A 243 11.11 14.03 8.92
C LEU A 243 12.54 14.57 8.69
N GLY A 244 13.41 14.40 9.68
CA GLY A 244 14.83 14.68 9.54
C GLY A 244 15.55 13.63 8.67
N GLY A 245 16.81 13.91 8.33
CA GLY A 245 17.68 12.94 7.67
C GLY A 245 17.77 11.65 8.48
N ASP A 246 17.84 10.51 7.78
CA ASP A 246 17.96 9.17 8.35
C ASP A 246 16.80 8.70 9.24
N GLN A 247 15.71 9.45 9.35
CA GLN A 247 14.51 9.04 10.07
C GLN A 247 13.58 8.18 9.21
N ASP A 248 13.08 7.09 9.80
CA ASP A 248 12.14 6.18 9.15
C ASP A 248 10.71 6.71 9.22
N TRP A 249 10.02 6.71 8.08
CA TRP A 249 8.59 6.90 8.06
C TRP A 249 7.86 5.56 8.16
N LYS A 250 7.28 5.32 9.35
CA LYS A 250 6.38 4.20 9.61
C LYS A 250 4.98 4.52 9.10
N ALA A 251 4.78 4.46 7.79
CA ALA A 251 3.50 4.79 7.14
C ALA A 251 2.32 3.98 7.72
N PHE A 252 2.59 2.77 8.22
CA PHE A 252 1.57 1.95 8.86
C PHE A 252 0.94 2.53 10.12
N VAL A 253 1.60 3.47 10.77
CA VAL A 253 1.03 4.20 11.91
C VAL A 253 -0.07 5.16 11.42
N ALA A 254 0.05 5.69 10.20
CA ALA A 254 -0.83 6.74 9.69
C ALA A 254 -2.19 6.21 9.21
N TYR A 255 -2.25 4.96 8.71
CA TYR A 255 -3.52 4.40 8.25
C TYR A 255 -4.37 3.77 9.36
N HIS A 256 -3.85 3.56 10.57
CA HIS A 256 -4.61 3.01 11.71
C HIS A 256 -5.47 1.78 11.34
N ASP A 257 -6.77 1.81 11.63
CA ASP A 257 -7.75 0.75 11.34
C ASP A 257 -8.36 0.84 9.93
N ARG A 258 -7.73 1.59 9.00
CA ARG A 258 -8.22 1.75 7.63
C ARG A 258 -7.68 0.64 6.74
N TYR A 259 -8.59 -0.08 6.08
CA TYR A 259 -8.27 -1.07 5.06
C TYR A 259 -8.41 -0.46 3.67
N PHE A 260 -7.44 -0.72 2.79
CA PHE A 260 -7.44 -0.24 1.42
C PHE A 260 -6.51 -1.08 0.55
N GLY A 261 -6.66 -0.95 -0.77
CA GLY A 261 -5.75 -1.58 -1.72
C GLY A 261 -5.88 -0.99 -3.12
N GLY A 262 -5.25 -1.65 -4.08
CA GLY A 262 -5.14 -1.19 -5.46
C GLY A 262 -3.74 -0.71 -5.81
N ASP A 263 -3.65 0.19 -6.78
CA ASP A 263 -2.37 0.74 -7.23
C ASP A 263 -1.90 1.76 -6.19
N ALA A 264 -0.66 1.61 -5.73
CA ALA A 264 -0.06 2.43 -4.69
C ALA A 264 1.17 3.17 -5.21
N GLN A 265 1.36 4.40 -4.75
CA GLN A 265 2.51 5.24 -5.06
C GLN A 265 3.07 5.85 -3.78
N LEU A 266 4.32 5.53 -3.47
CA LEU A 266 5.10 6.16 -2.41
C LEU A 266 6.01 7.21 -3.02
N SER A 267 5.85 8.45 -2.62
CA SER A 267 6.62 9.60 -3.12
C SER A 267 7.52 10.16 -2.02
N VAL A 268 8.68 10.67 -2.41
CA VAL A 268 9.66 11.29 -1.52
C VAL A 268 10.22 12.57 -2.11
N ARG A 269 10.42 13.58 -1.27
CA ARG A 269 11.14 14.82 -1.59
C ARG A 269 12.19 15.07 -0.53
N VAL A 270 13.34 15.61 -0.94
CA VAL A 270 14.45 15.87 -0.04
C VAL A 270 14.90 17.29 -0.26
N THR A 271 14.76 18.09 0.79
CA THR A 271 15.14 19.49 0.80
C THR A 271 16.36 19.67 1.70
N LEU A 272 17.41 20.29 1.17
CA LEU A 272 18.62 20.59 1.92
C LEU A 272 18.37 21.69 2.96
N PRO A 273 19.28 21.88 3.92
CA PRO A 273 19.15 22.93 4.95
C PRO A 273 19.01 24.35 4.38
N ASP A 274 19.53 24.60 3.17
CA ASP A 274 19.40 25.88 2.47
C ASP A 274 18.03 26.08 1.78
N GLY A 275 17.11 25.13 1.94
CA GLY A 275 15.76 25.17 1.37
C GLY A 275 15.66 24.68 -0.07
N LYS A 276 16.76 24.24 -0.70
CA LYS A 276 16.71 23.73 -2.09
C LYS A 276 16.30 22.27 -2.14
N LEU A 277 15.41 21.95 -3.09
CA LEU A 277 15.06 20.57 -3.43
C LEU A 277 16.27 19.89 -4.07
N ALA A 278 16.83 18.89 -3.40
CA ALA A 278 17.94 18.09 -3.91
C ALA A 278 17.50 16.82 -4.63
N PHE A 279 16.33 16.27 -4.26
CA PHE A 279 15.87 15.00 -4.78
C PHE A 279 14.35 14.90 -4.70
N GLU A 280 13.74 14.35 -5.74
CA GLU A 280 12.34 13.92 -5.75
C GLU A 280 12.24 12.59 -6.49
N SER A 281 11.50 11.65 -5.93
CA SER A 281 11.28 10.34 -6.54
C SER A 281 9.94 9.76 -6.13
N SER A 282 9.45 8.81 -6.90
CA SER A 282 8.27 8.04 -6.59
C SER A 282 8.48 6.59 -6.97
N ARG A 283 7.91 5.69 -6.17
CA ARG A 283 7.87 4.25 -6.43
C ARG A 283 6.44 3.78 -6.48
N LYS A 284 6.10 2.99 -7.49
CA LYS A 284 4.78 2.41 -7.70
C LYS A 284 4.80 0.93 -7.36
N PHE A 285 3.75 0.45 -6.72
CA PHE A 285 3.57 -0.94 -6.35
C PHE A 285 2.06 -1.20 -6.21
N ARG A 286 1.66 -2.42 -5.88
CA ARG A 286 0.25 -2.75 -5.64
C ARG A 286 0.05 -3.18 -4.20
N ILE A 287 -1.12 -2.90 -3.65
CA ILE A 287 -1.59 -3.48 -2.39
C ILE A 287 -2.75 -4.42 -2.75
N LEU A 288 -2.50 -5.72 -2.65
CA LEU A 288 -3.48 -6.78 -2.95
C LEU A 288 -3.76 -7.58 -1.69
N CYS A 289 -4.79 -8.44 -1.74
CA CYS A 289 -5.28 -9.12 -0.55
C CYS A 289 -5.38 -10.63 -0.74
N GLN A 290 -5.11 -11.35 0.33
CA GLN A 290 -5.40 -12.78 0.41
C GLN A 290 -6.83 -12.98 0.93
N ASN A 291 -7.45 -14.11 0.59
CA ASN A 291 -8.70 -14.51 1.25
C ASN A 291 -8.41 -14.99 2.68
N PRO A 292 -9.34 -14.78 3.64
CA PRO A 292 -9.24 -15.41 4.95
C PRO A 292 -9.35 -16.94 4.84
N PRO A 293 -8.86 -17.72 5.82
CA PRO A 293 -9.10 -19.16 5.85
C PRO A 293 -10.61 -19.48 5.89
N ASP A 294 -11.04 -20.47 5.10
CA ASP A 294 -12.46 -20.82 4.99
C ASP A 294 -13.06 -21.23 6.35
N GLN A 295 -12.30 -21.99 7.14
CA GLN A 295 -12.70 -22.41 8.49
C GLN A 295 -12.86 -21.22 9.46
N ALA A 296 -11.98 -20.22 9.38
CA ALA A 296 -12.07 -19.01 10.20
C ALA A 296 -13.33 -18.20 9.84
N THR A 297 -13.61 -18.12 8.53
CA THR A 297 -14.72 -17.38 7.98
C THR A 297 -16.07 -17.99 8.38
N VAL A 298 -16.24 -19.30 8.19
CA VAL A 298 -17.48 -19.98 8.57
C VAL A 298 -17.72 -19.91 10.09
N GLN A 299 -16.67 -20.03 10.91
CA GLN A 299 -16.78 -19.87 12.36
C GLN A 299 -17.20 -18.44 12.74
N TYR A 300 -16.61 -17.43 12.10
CA TYR A 300 -16.98 -16.03 12.32
C TYR A 300 -18.45 -15.77 11.98
N ILE A 301 -18.93 -16.21 10.82
CA ILE A 301 -20.32 -16.05 10.39
C ILE A 301 -21.25 -16.80 11.35
N LYS A 302 -20.98 -18.08 11.63
CA LYS A 302 -21.82 -18.91 12.52
C LYS A 302 -21.91 -18.34 13.94
N SER A 303 -20.86 -17.72 14.45
CA SER A 303 -20.87 -17.07 15.78
C SER A 303 -21.75 -15.81 15.85
N ARG A 304 -22.13 -15.22 14.72
CA ARG A 304 -22.86 -13.95 14.62
C ARG A 304 -24.20 -14.04 13.91
N GLN A 305 -24.45 -15.12 13.18
CA GLN A 305 -25.64 -15.26 12.32
C GLN A 305 -26.95 -15.28 13.10
N GLY A 306 -26.93 -15.55 14.41
CA GLY A 306 -28.13 -15.57 15.24
C GLY A 306 -29.18 -16.52 14.68
N ARG A 307 -30.40 -16.01 14.41
CA ARG A 307 -31.49 -16.79 13.82
C ARG A 307 -31.32 -17.09 12.32
N PHE A 308 -30.40 -16.41 11.63
CA PHE A 308 -30.08 -16.65 10.22
C PHE A 308 -29.11 -17.83 10.09
N TRP A 309 -29.48 -19.01 10.58
CA TRP A 309 -28.56 -20.14 10.70
C TRP A 309 -27.94 -20.63 9.37
N TYR A 310 -28.53 -20.19 8.24
CA TYR A 310 -28.11 -20.40 6.86
C TYR A 310 -27.23 -19.28 6.27
N ALA A 311 -26.86 -18.25 7.03
CA ALA A 311 -26.12 -17.10 6.50
C ALA A 311 -24.75 -17.48 5.90
N TRP A 312 -24.06 -18.47 6.47
CA TRP A 312 -22.80 -18.97 5.93
C TRP A 312 -22.97 -19.63 4.55
N ALA A 313 -24.10 -20.30 4.30
CA ALA A 313 -24.40 -20.91 3.01
C ALA A 313 -24.66 -19.85 1.93
N ILE A 314 -25.28 -18.73 2.30
CA ILE A 314 -25.43 -17.56 1.41
C ILE A 314 -24.06 -17.00 1.04
N ALA A 315 -23.19 -16.73 2.03
CA ALA A 315 -21.84 -16.21 1.80
C ALA A 315 -21.01 -17.13 0.88
N GLN A 316 -21.12 -18.44 1.10
CA GLN A 316 -20.51 -19.46 0.26
C GLN A 316 -21.05 -19.42 -1.16
N HIS A 317 -22.37 -19.39 -1.34
CA HIS A 317 -22.99 -19.35 -2.67
C HIS A 317 -22.59 -18.10 -3.46
N GLU A 318 -22.57 -16.95 -2.80
CA GLU A 318 -22.29 -15.64 -3.41
C GLU A 318 -20.82 -15.48 -3.81
N SER A 319 -19.91 -16.22 -3.19
CA SER A 319 -18.47 -15.99 -3.38
C SER A 319 -17.63 -17.20 -3.73
N ARG A 320 -18.14 -18.43 -3.73
CA ARG A 320 -17.33 -19.61 -4.05
C ARG A 320 -16.66 -19.47 -5.42
N GLN A 321 -15.34 -19.63 -5.45
CA GLN A 321 -14.52 -19.60 -6.65
C GLN A 321 -13.47 -20.71 -6.57
N TRP A 322 -13.40 -21.54 -7.61
CA TRP A 322 -12.41 -22.63 -7.70
C TRP A 322 -12.45 -23.56 -6.49
N LYS A 323 -11.34 -23.61 -5.73
CA LYS A 323 -11.18 -24.46 -4.54
C LYS A 323 -11.56 -23.75 -3.24
N ARG A 324 -11.66 -22.42 -3.25
CA ARG A 324 -11.95 -21.61 -2.06
C ARG A 324 -13.45 -21.42 -1.88
N VAL A 325 -13.91 -21.58 -0.66
CA VAL A 325 -15.33 -21.52 -0.30
C VAL A 325 -15.78 -20.07 -0.11
N PHE A 326 -15.01 -19.25 0.61
CA PHE A 326 -15.37 -17.89 0.95
C PHE A 326 -14.37 -16.88 0.36
N ASN A 327 -14.79 -16.16 -0.69
CA ASN A 327 -13.89 -15.26 -1.41
C ASN A 327 -14.32 -13.79 -1.26
N GLN A 328 -13.59 -13.06 -0.41
CA GLN A 328 -13.63 -11.60 -0.39
C GLN A 328 -12.88 -11.02 -1.62
N PHE A 329 -11.85 -11.72 -2.08
CA PHE A 329 -10.98 -11.34 -3.18
C PHE A 329 -10.93 -12.47 -4.22
N ASN A 330 -10.68 -12.14 -5.48
CA ASN A 330 -10.68 -13.14 -6.56
C ASN A 330 -9.52 -14.14 -6.38
N GLU A 331 -9.81 -15.44 -6.38
CA GLU A 331 -8.78 -16.49 -6.27
C GLU A 331 -8.00 -16.67 -7.59
N GLY A 332 -8.57 -16.24 -8.72
CA GLY A 332 -7.94 -16.34 -10.03
C GLY A 332 -8.56 -15.42 -11.07
N GLY A 333 -8.31 -15.71 -12.34
CA GLY A 333 -8.83 -14.93 -13.47
C GLY A 333 -7.95 -13.74 -13.85
N ARG A 334 -8.56 -12.69 -14.44
CA ARG A 334 -7.82 -11.53 -14.99
C ARG A 334 -7.32 -10.55 -13.94
N VAL A 335 -7.97 -10.53 -12.78
CA VAL A 335 -7.69 -9.60 -11.66
C VAL A 335 -7.59 -10.37 -10.33
N PRO A 336 -6.64 -11.31 -10.22
CA PRO A 336 -6.47 -12.09 -9.00
C PRO A 336 -6.14 -11.18 -7.82
N HIS A 337 -6.62 -11.56 -6.63
CA HIS A 337 -6.39 -10.86 -5.35
C HIS A 337 -6.95 -9.43 -5.25
N GLU A 338 -7.70 -8.99 -6.26
CA GLU A 338 -8.55 -7.81 -6.17
C GLU A 338 -9.90 -8.18 -5.55
N PRO A 339 -10.67 -7.20 -5.01
CA PRO A 339 -12.00 -7.45 -4.48
C PRO A 339 -12.89 -8.25 -5.44
N ASN A 340 -13.51 -9.29 -4.89
CA ASN A 340 -14.47 -10.10 -5.61
C ASN A 340 -15.67 -9.23 -6.01
N PHE A 341 -16.06 -9.29 -7.28
CA PHE A 341 -17.08 -8.40 -7.83
C PHE A 341 -18.05 -9.15 -8.73
N GLY A 342 -19.32 -9.06 -8.39
CA GLY A 342 -20.45 -9.45 -9.22
C GLY A 342 -21.06 -8.23 -9.88
N ALA A 343 -21.23 -8.26 -11.20
CA ALA A 343 -21.92 -7.19 -11.90
C ALA A 343 -23.40 -7.10 -11.46
N PRO A 344 -23.97 -5.89 -11.31
CA PRO A 344 -23.37 -4.59 -11.67
C PRO A 344 -22.59 -3.89 -10.55
N ASP A 345 -22.79 -4.27 -9.27
CA ASP A 345 -22.21 -3.55 -8.13
C ASP A 345 -22.08 -4.41 -6.85
N GLY A 346 -22.07 -5.75 -6.96
CA GLY A 346 -21.89 -6.65 -5.81
C GLY A 346 -20.42 -6.79 -5.44
N TRP A 347 -20.08 -6.64 -4.16
CA TRP A 347 -18.70 -6.67 -3.67
C TRP A 347 -18.48 -7.67 -2.53
N GLY A 348 -17.35 -8.37 -2.61
CA GLY A 348 -16.85 -9.24 -1.54
C GLY A 348 -17.63 -10.55 -1.38
N MET A 349 -17.51 -11.12 -0.20
CA MET A 349 -18.00 -12.46 0.09
C MET A 349 -19.53 -12.57 0.08
N PHE A 350 -20.22 -11.56 0.60
CA PHE A 350 -21.67 -11.49 0.60
C PHE A 350 -22.23 -10.76 -0.64
N GLN A 351 -21.38 -10.32 -1.58
CA GLN A 351 -21.81 -9.58 -2.77
C GLN A 351 -22.65 -8.34 -2.43
N ILE A 352 -22.23 -7.60 -1.41
CA ILE A 352 -22.91 -6.39 -0.93
C ILE A 352 -22.91 -5.33 -2.04
N ASP A 353 -24.08 -4.76 -2.32
CA ASP A 353 -24.27 -3.78 -3.38
C ASP A 353 -24.98 -2.50 -2.91
N SER A 354 -25.18 -1.55 -3.82
CA SER A 354 -25.91 -0.31 -3.55
C SER A 354 -27.44 -0.43 -3.61
N ALA A 355 -28.01 -1.57 -4.00
CA ALA A 355 -29.46 -1.77 -4.08
C ALA A 355 -30.12 -1.76 -2.69
N ARG A 356 -29.35 -2.02 -1.62
CA ARG A 356 -29.76 -1.81 -0.22
C ARG A 356 -29.94 -0.35 0.20
N GLY A 357 -29.68 0.60 -0.70
CA GLY A 357 -29.93 2.04 -0.48
C GLY A 357 -28.73 2.84 0.04
N ALA A 358 -27.55 2.21 0.19
CA ALA A 358 -26.31 2.86 0.56
C ALA A 358 -25.16 2.38 -0.33
N LYS A 359 -24.25 3.29 -0.70
CA LYS A 359 -23.03 2.91 -1.41
C LYS A 359 -22.19 1.98 -0.54
N VAL A 360 -21.57 0.98 -1.16
CA VAL A 360 -20.61 0.10 -0.48
C VAL A 360 -19.43 0.95 0.00
N THR A 361 -18.98 0.75 1.23
CA THR A 361 -17.85 1.47 1.83
C THR A 361 -16.52 0.82 1.46
N THR A 362 -15.40 1.54 1.62
CA THR A 362 -14.05 0.94 1.45
C THR A 362 -13.85 -0.23 2.40
N ALA A 363 -14.30 -0.12 3.65
CA ALA A 363 -14.18 -1.21 4.63
C ALA A 363 -14.95 -2.47 4.19
N GLU A 364 -16.15 -2.35 3.62
CA GLU A 364 -16.90 -3.51 3.11
C GLU A 364 -16.24 -4.19 1.90
N VAL A 365 -15.35 -3.48 1.20
CA VAL A 365 -14.61 -4.01 0.05
C VAL A 365 -13.28 -4.66 0.45
N TRP A 366 -12.59 -4.09 1.43
CA TRP A 366 -11.23 -4.51 1.80
C TRP A 366 -11.15 -5.28 3.14
N ASP A 367 -12.22 -5.28 3.95
CA ASP A 367 -12.34 -6.06 5.19
C ASP A 367 -13.50 -7.06 5.10
N TRP A 368 -13.14 -8.34 5.02
CA TRP A 368 -14.11 -9.44 4.91
C TRP A 368 -15.05 -9.56 6.12
N ARG A 369 -14.63 -9.14 7.32
CA ARG A 369 -15.50 -9.17 8.52
C ARG A 369 -16.54 -8.08 8.47
N THR A 370 -16.16 -6.91 7.96
CA THR A 370 -17.10 -5.81 7.71
C THR A 370 -18.06 -6.20 6.59
N ASN A 371 -17.58 -6.82 5.51
CA ASN A 371 -18.44 -7.39 4.47
C ASN A 371 -19.44 -8.42 5.02
N ALA A 372 -18.98 -9.37 5.85
CA ALA A 372 -19.83 -10.38 6.46
C ALA A 372 -20.89 -9.78 7.40
N ARG A 373 -20.53 -8.75 8.16
CA ARG A 373 -21.49 -8.03 9.02
C ARG A 373 -22.57 -7.32 8.20
N ALA A 374 -22.17 -6.63 7.14
CA ALA A 374 -23.07 -6.00 6.20
C ALA A 374 -24.05 -7.01 5.56
N GLY A 375 -23.59 -8.23 5.26
CA GLY A 375 -24.45 -9.31 4.77
C GLY A 375 -25.49 -9.78 5.79
N LEU A 376 -25.10 -9.88 7.06
CA LEU A 376 -26.05 -10.18 8.15
C LEU A 376 -27.07 -9.06 8.37
N GLU A 377 -26.67 -7.79 8.22
CA GLU A 377 -27.57 -6.64 8.27
C GLU A 377 -28.57 -6.67 7.10
N GLU A 378 -28.13 -7.05 5.90
CA GLU A 378 -29.01 -7.21 4.73
C GLU A 378 -30.05 -8.33 4.94
N LEU A 379 -29.67 -9.44 5.59
CA LEU A 379 -30.61 -10.49 5.98
C LEU A 379 -31.67 -9.99 6.97
N ALA A 380 -31.31 -9.07 7.87
CA ALA A 380 -32.26 -8.41 8.76
C ALA A 380 -33.21 -7.45 8.01
N THR A 381 -32.72 -6.78 6.97
CA THR A 381 -33.58 -6.02 6.05
C THR A 381 -34.57 -6.94 5.32
N ALA A 382 -34.09 -8.06 4.76
CA ALA A 382 -34.93 -9.05 4.09
C ALA A 382 -35.99 -9.70 5.00
N GLU A 383 -35.68 -9.87 6.30
CA GLU A 383 -36.63 -10.24 7.35
C GLU A 383 -37.74 -9.21 7.51
N SER A 384 -37.36 -7.94 7.66
CA SER A 384 -38.32 -6.85 7.82
C SER A 384 -39.27 -6.79 6.61
N ASP A 385 -38.74 -6.89 5.40
CA ASP A 385 -39.51 -6.93 4.15
C ASP A 385 -40.49 -8.11 4.13
N THR A 386 -40.00 -9.30 4.50
CA THR A 386 -40.81 -10.53 4.58
C THR A 386 -41.98 -10.38 5.55
N ARG A 387 -41.72 -9.89 6.77
CA ARG A 387 -42.76 -9.69 7.78
C ARG A 387 -43.77 -8.63 7.36
N ASN A 388 -43.28 -7.51 6.83
CA ASN A 388 -44.12 -6.44 6.32
C ASN A 388 -45.05 -6.92 5.21
N TYR A 389 -44.58 -7.83 4.33
CA TYR A 389 -45.43 -8.46 3.32
C TYR A 389 -46.53 -9.34 3.95
N PHE A 390 -46.19 -10.22 4.89
CA PHE A 390 -47.19 -11.09 5.52
C PHE A 390 -48.25 -10.29 6.29
N LEU A 391 -47.84 -9.26 7.03
CA LEU A 391 -48.76 -8.33 7.71
C LEU A 391 -49.62 -7.53 6.72
N ALA A 392 -49.06 -7.14 5.58
CA ALA A 392 -49.83 -6.46 4.54
C ALA A 392 -50.88 -7.38 3.93
N ILE A 393 -50.58 -8.65 3.69
CA ILE A 393 -51.55 -9.64 3.22
C ILE A 393 -52.68 -9.82 4.24
N GLN A 394 -52.35 -10.02 5.52
CA GLN A 394 -53.34 -10.14 6.59
C GLN A 394 -54.28 -8.94 6.65
N ARG A 395 -53.74 -7.73 6.58
CA ARG A 395 -54.53 -6.49 6.60
C ARG A 395 -55.42 -6.31 5.36
N ASN A 396 -54.93 -6.67 4.17
CA ASN A 396 -55.66 -6.44 2.92
C ASN A 396 -56.72 -7.52 2.66
N TYR A 397 -56.61 -8.68 3.29
CA TYR A 397 -57.48 -9.83 3.05
C TYR A 397 -57.94 -10.53 4.35
N PRO A 398 -58.49 -9.79 5.34
CA PRO A 398 -58.72 -10.33 6.69
C PRO A 398 -59.62 -11.57 6.71
N ASP A 399 -60.68 -11.60 5.90
CA ASP A 399 -61.66 -12.69 5.88
C ASP A 399 -61.14 -13.97 5.21
N SER A 400 -60.09 -13.84 4.40
CA SER A 400 -59.46 -14.94 3.67
C SER A 400 -58.03 -15.20 4.12
N TYR A 401 -57.55 -14.49 5.14
CA TYR A 401 -56.18 -14.67 5.60
C TYR A 401 -56.03 -16.05 6.24
N GLU A 402 -54.94 -16.71 5.88
CA GLU A 402 -54.39 -17.84 6.62
C GLU A 402 -52.89 -17.59 6.78
N PRO A 403 -52.24 -18.07 7.86
CA PRO A 403 -50.79 -17.95 7.97
C PRO A 403 -50.09 -18.67 6.80
N PRO A 404 -48.89 -18.22 6.38
CA PRO A 404 -48.11 -18.98 5.41
C PRO A 404 -47.78 -20.38 5.96
N PRO A 405 -47.47 -21.36 5.10
CA PRO A 405 -47.10 -22.70 5.53
C PRO A 405 -46.01 -22.67 6.59
N ALA A 406 -46.18 -23.42 7.67
CA ALA A 406 -45.20 -23.47 8.76
C ALA A 406 -43.82 -23.96 8.27
N THR A 407 -43.84 -24.88 7.30
CA THR A 407 -42.65 -25.43 6.66
C THR A 407 -42.75 -25.36 5.13
N TYR A 408 -41.59 -25.29 4.51
CA TYR A 408 -41.36 -25.34 3.07
C TYR A 408 -40.08 -26.12 2.81
N THR A 409 -40.20 -27.23 2.11
CA THR A 409 -39.07 -28.01 1.63
C THR A 409 -38.95 -27.73 0.14
N PRO A 410 -37.87 -27.08 -0.34
CA PRO A 410 -37.67 -26.92 -1.77
C PRO A 410 -37.68 -28.29 -2.47
N PRO A 411 -38.15 -28.40 -3.72
CA PRO A 411 -38.12 -29.67 -4.45
C PRO A 411 -36.72 -30.29 -4.43
N ASP A 412 -36.65 -31.61 -4.29
CA ASP A 412 -35.41 -32.41 -4.26
C ASP A 412 -34.44 -32.10 -3.10
N CYS A 413 -34.92 -31.41 -2.05
CA CYS A 413 -34.19 -31.13 -0.83
C CYS A 413 -34.77 -31.95 0.35
N GLU A 414 -33.93 -32.20 1.35
CA GLU A 414 -34.27 -32.83 2.63
C GLU A 414 -34.46 -31.77 3.73
N THR A 415 -33.70 -30.68 3.63
CA THR A 415 -33.72 -29.58 4.60
C THR A 415 -34.99 -28.76 4.40
N SER A 416 -35.78 -28.68 5.47
CA SER A 416 -36.99 -27.87 5.50
C SER A 416 -36.70 -26.50 6.10
N LEU A 417 -37.28 -25.47 5.49
CA LEU A 417 -37.25 -24.08 5.95
C LEU A 417 -38.63 -23.71 6.49
N THR A 418 -38.73 -22.70 7.32
CA THR A 418 -39.99 -21.98 7.52
C THR A 418 -40.30 -21.11 6.29
N ALA A 419 -41.56 -20.72 6.11
CA ALA A 419 -41.92 -19.77 5.06
C ALA A 419 -41.19 -18.42 5.19
N GLU A 420 -40.92 -17.98 6.42
CA GLU A 420 -40.15 -16.75 6.68
C GLU A 420 -38.70 -16.90 6.20
N GLU A 421 -38.02 -18.00 6.55
CA GLU A 421 -36.62 -18.23 6.14
C GLU A 421 -36.49 -18.36 4.62
N ALA A 422 -37.38 -19.09 3.96
CA ALA A 422 -37.38 -19.19 2.50
C ALA A 422 -37.60 -17.83 1.82
N SER A 423 -38.40 -16.95 2.44
CA SER A 423 -38.59 -15.58 1.95
C SER A 423 -37.38 -14.69 2.21
N ILE A 424 -36.73 -14.79 3.37
CA ILE A 424 -35.49 -14.06 3.68
C ILE A 424 -34.39 -14.42 2.69
N ILE A 425 -34.13 -15.73 2.51
CA ILE A 425 -33.12 -16.24 1.57
C ILE A 425 -33.38 -15.71 0.16
N GLN A 426 -34.62 -15.77 -0.32
CA GLN A 426 -34.90 -15.29 -1.68
C GLN A 426 -34.84 -13.75 -1.78
N CYS A 427 -35.33 -13.02 -0.78
CA CYS A 427 -35.30 -11.57 -0.78
C CYS A 427 -33.87 -11.02 -0.78
N TYR A 428 -32.92 -11.72 -0.16
CA TYR A 428 -31.50 -11.41 -0.24
C TYR A 428 -30.99 -11.34 -1.70
N ASN A 429 -31.38 -12.29 -2.56
CA ASN A 429 -31.02 -12.32 -3.99
C ASN A 429 -32.06 -11.66 -4.91
N GLY A 430 -33.01 -10.91 -4.34
CA GLY A 430 -34.12 -10.31 -5.05
C GLY A 430 -35.39 -11.18 -5.08
N ALA A 431 -36.50 -10.56 -4.67
CA ALA A 431 -37.81 -11.19 -4.58
C ALA A 431 -38.40 -11.60 -5.94
N ALA A 432 -39.19 -12.68 -5.94
CA ALA A 432 -39.92 -13.13 -7.14
C ALA A 432 -41.33 -12.55 -7.22
N VAL A 433 -41.88 -12.09 -6.10
CA VAL A 433 -43.22 -11.52 -6.01
C VAL A 433 -43.11 -10.08 -5.52
N ILE A 434 -43.63 -9.15 -6.33
CA ILE A 434 -43.82 -7.76 -5.95
C ILE A 434 -45.32 -7.47 -6.01
N ARG A 435 -45.90 -7.03 -4.89
CA ARG A 435 -47.34 -6.71 -4.80
C ARG A 435 -47.57 -5.30 -4.29
N LYS A 436 -48.48 -4.59 -4.95
CA LYS A 436 -48.99 -3.30 -4.50
C LYS A 436 -50.17 -3.55 -3.55
N LEU A 437 -50.00 -3.28 -2.26
CA LEU A 437 -50.98 -3.54 -1.21
C LEU A 437 -51.19 -2.27 -0.37
N ARG A 438 -52.33 -2.16 0.32
CA ARG A 438 -52.56 -1.05 1.26
C ARG A 438 -51.68 -1.19 2.51
N ASN A 439 -51.05 -0.09 2.91
CA ASN A 439 -50.26 0.02 4.13
C ASN A 439 -51.12 0.41 5.35
N VAL A 440 -50.49 0.62 6.51
CA VAL A 440 -51.17 1.02 7.76
C VAL A 440 -51.93 2.34 7.66
N HIS A 441 -51.59 3.20 6.71
CA HIS A 441 -52.20 4.52 6.51
C HIS A 441 -53.28 4.50 5.41
N GLY A 442 -53.65 3.33 4.90
CA GLY A 442 -54.63 3.18 3.83
C GLY A 442 -54.12 3.57 2.42
N THR A 443 -52.89 4.07 2.31
CA THR A 443 -52.20 4.32 1.03
C THR A 443 -51.55 3.05 0.50
N PHE A 444 -51.01 3.05 -0.73
CA PHE A 444 -50.43 1.85 -1.34
C PHE A 444 -48.89 1.84 -1.25
N SER A 445 -48.33 0.68 -0.91
CA SER A 445 -46.90 0.40 -0.92
C SER A 445 -46.59 -0.87 -1.70
N TYR A 446 -45.35 -1.02 -2.17
CA TYR A 446 -44.87 -2.23 -2.81
C TYR A 446 -44.18 -3.13 -1.79
N TYR A 447 -44.62 -4.38 -1.72
CA TYR A 447 -44.08 -5.39 -0.83
C TYR A 447 -43.46 -6.53 -1.64
N ARG A 448 -42.41 -7.14 -1.09
CA ARG A 448 -41.55 -8.12 -1.76
C ARG A 448 -41.56 -9.43 -0.98
N SER A 449 -41.66 -10.57 -1.68
CA SER A 449 -41.54 -11.91 -1.09
C SER A 449 -41.29 -12.98 -2.16
N CYS A 450 -41.04 -14.23 -1.76
CA CYS A 450 -41.17 -15.41 -2.60
C CYS A 450 -42.57 -16.03 -2.57
N TRP A 451 -43.44 -15.62 -1.65
CA TRP A 451 -44.78 -16.19 -1.51
C TRP A 451 -45.84 -15.38 -2.24
N ALA A 452 -46.61 -16.00 -3.12
CA ALA A 452 -47.79 -15.40 -3.72
C ALA A 452 -49.04 -15.80 -2.93
N PHE A 453 -49.85 -14.82 -2.54
CA PHE A 453 -51.15 -15.04 -1.89
C PHE A 453 -52.30 -14.93 -2.90
N ASN A 454 -53.24 -15.86 -2.87
CA ASN A 454 -54.48 -15.86 -3.65
C ASN A 454 -55.69 -16.02 -2.70
N PRO A 455 -56.44 -14.94 -2.39
CA PRO A 455 -57.57 -14.99 -1.45
C PRO A 455 -58.71 -15.90 -1.92
N SER A 456 -58.85 -16.10 -3.24
CA SER A 456 -59.92 -16.90 -3.83
C SER A 456 -59.60 -18.40 -3.90
N ALA A 457 -58.38 -18.81 -3.55
CA ALA A 457 -58.03 -20.22 -3.48
C ALA A 457 -58.64 -20.90 -2.24
N PRO A 458 -58.87 -22.23 -2.29
CA PRO A 458 -59.27 -23.00 -1.10
C PRO A 458 -58.28 -22.82 0.06
N SER A 459 -58.77 -22.92 1.29
CA SER A 459 -57.90 -22.89 2.48
C SER A 459 -56.85 -24.00 2.42
N GLY A 460 -55.64 -23.69 2.87
CA GLY A 460 -54.44 -24.51 2.73
C GLY A 460 -53.75 -24.40 1.36
N LYS A 461 -54.34 -23.67 0.40
CA LYS A 461 -53.78 -23.43 -0.95
C LYS A 461 -53.69 -21.95 -1.30
N ARG A 462 -53.90 -21.04 -0.34
CA ARG A 462 -53.86 -19.59 -0.60
C ARG A 462 -52.45 -19.07 -0.78
N TRP A 463 -51.47 -19.74 -0.17
CA TRP A 463 -50.06 -19.43 -0.35
C TRP A 463 -49.42 -20.37 -1.38
N ARG A 464 -48.65 -19.79 -2.30
CA ARG A 464 -47.86 -20.52 -3.27
C ARG A 464 -46.44 -19.96 -3.29
N PHE A 465 -45.45 -20.81 -3.13
CA PHE A 465 -44.06 -20.42 -3.32
C PHE A 465 -43.80 -20.12 -4.81
N VAL A 466 -43.08 -19.04 -5.09
CA VAL A 466 -42.68 -18.61 -6.42
C VAL A 466 -41.15 -18.49 -6.44
N GLU A 467 -40.51 -19.42 -7.13
CA GLU A 467 -39.06 -19.38 -7.36
C GLU A 467 -38.69 -18.12 -8.15
N ASN A 468 -37.56 -17.49 -7.78
CA ASN A 468 -36.94 -16.51 -8.66
C ASN A 468 -36.26 -17.22 -9.85
N ARG A 469 -35.88 -16.46 -10.88
CA ARG A 469 -35.24 -17.01 -12.10
C ARG A 469 -33.99 -17.85 -11.80
N ASN A 470 -33.31 -17.56 -10.70
CA ASN A 470 -32.07 -18.22 -10.30
C ASN A 470 -32.29 -19.48 -9.46
N ARG A 471 -33.54 -19.80 -9.08
CA ARG A 471 -33.89 -20.86 -8.11
C ARG A 471 -33.06 -20.74 -6.84
N TYR A 472 -32.94 -19.52 -6.32
CA TYR A 472 -31.93 -19.18 -5.32
C TYR A 472 -32.08 -19.99 -4.02
N VAL A 473 -33.30 -20.11 -3.47
CA VAL A 473 -33.56 -20.91 -2.26
C VAL A 473 -33.16 -22.36 -2.45
N TYR A 474 -33.49 -22.96 -3.60
CA TYR A 474 -33.06 -24.32 -3.93
C TYR A 474 -31.54 -24.44 -3.93
N LYS A 475 -30.80 -23.49 -4.52
CA LYS A 475 -29.33 -23.56 -4.57
C LYS A 475 -28.70 -23.45 -3.17
N ILE A 476 -29.18 -22.51 -2.35
CA ILE A 476 -28.70 -22.37 -0.96
C ILE A 476 -28.95 -23.66 -0.18
N VAL A 477 -30.14 -24.23 -0.30
CA VAL A 477 -30.46 -25.48 0.43
C VAL A 477 -29.68 -26.66 -0.15
N LYS A 478 -29.84 -26.93 -1.44
CA LYS A 478 -29.33 -28.16 -2.06
C LYS A 478 -27.82 -28.19 -2.18
N HIS A 479 -27.21 -27.08 -2.62
CA HIS A 479 -25.80 -27.08 -2.98
C HIS A 479 -24.90 -26.69 -1.82
N GLU A 480 -25.42 -25.94 -0.84
CA GLU A 480 -24.61 -25.36 0.22
C GLU A 480 -24.95 -25.94 1.60
N LEU A 481 -26.23 -26.04 1.98
CA LEU A 481 -26.63 -26.62 3.28
C LEU A 481 -26.57 -28.14 3.30
N GLU A 482 -27.09 -28.78 2.25
CA GLU A 482 -27.03 -30.24 2.06
C GLU A 482 -25.76 -30.68 1.36
N GLY A 483 -25.06 -29.76 0.69
CA GLY A 483 -23.73 -30.00 0.17
C GLY A 483 -22.74 -30.07 1.33
N GLU A 484 -21.91 -31.11 1.36
CA GLU A 484 -20.76 -31.11 2.27
C GLU A 484 -19.86 -29.91 1.92
N MET A 485 -19.50 -29.10 2.93
CA MET A 485 -18.39 -28.17 2.74
C MET A 485 -17.15 -29.02 2.39
N PRO A 486 -16.41 -28.69 1.32
CA PRO A 486 -15.14 -29.34 1.08
C PRO A 486 -14.28 -29.21 2.33
N VAL A 487 -13.95 -30.34 2.96
CA VAL A 487 -13.00 -30.35 4.06
C VAL A 487 -11.63 -30.14 3.42
N GLU A 488 -11.00 -28.99 3.68
CA GLU A 488 -9.63 -28.68 3.22
C GLU A 488 -8.60 -29.64 3.84
#